data_AF-A0A2D5I6Y2-F1
#
_entry.id   AF-A0A2D5I6Y2-F1
#
_cell.length_a   1.000
_cell.length_b   1.000
_cell.length_c   1.000
_cell.angle_alpha   90.00
_cell.angle_beta   90.00
_cell.angle_gamma   90.00
#
_symmetry.space_group_name_H-M   'P 1'
#
loop_
_entity.id
_entity.type
_entity.pdbx_description
1 polymer ?
#
loop_
_entity_poly.entity_id
_entity_poly.type
_entity_poly.pdbx_seq_one_letter_code
_entity_poly.pdbx_strand_id
1 'polypeptide(L)'
;MKAMKRIAILVSAFLSVSAAHSETTIDNLVNASRTIAAKLEQGRHAVYGAEHYASVGGIIDYNAVDDEQYIINSGDIAAYNDALNGVRNALYFTTKMKLEEKYEESMVKVSEAVDNFVVASVQLSMVEEVAEVAEVAQETNNVADQTAVQEFVEVNDVEIKQETVVEYNQSLEEIAVNARDAGAFLAASKNEQLTSLSDQHAQDYGNSMAEASMSYSATSDVLSIEWATNIGSISFHDFLQGDYVSAAEVLGEGEAIYADQQAYMYQ
;
A
#
# COMPACT_ATOMS: atom_id res chain seq x y z
N MET A 1 29.97 -17.57 3.10
CA MET A 1 29.16 -16.56 2.38
C MET A 1 28.02 -17.27 1.66
N LYS A 2 26.93 -17.57 2.39
CA LYS A 2 25.76 -18.29 1.86
C LYS A 2 24.67 -17.24 1.65
N ALA A 3 24.20 -17.10 0.42
CA ALA A 3 23.28 -16.05 0.02
C ALA A 3 21.94 -16.18 0.77
N MET A 4 21.57 -15.12 1.50
CA MET A 4 20.28 -14.99 2.19
C MET A 4 19.16 -14.88 1.15
N LYS A 5 18.22 -15.83 1.20
CA LYS A 5 17.10 -15.93 0.26
C LYS A 5 16.02 -14.96 0.71
N ARG A 6 15.81 -13.88 -0.05
CA ARG A 6 14.78 -12.86 0.20
C ARG A 6 13.40 -13.54 0.25
N ILE A 7 12.74 -13.47 1.41
CA ILE A 7 11.36 -13.92 1.59
C ILE A 7 10.47 -12.89 0.89
N ALA A 8 9.86 -13.29 -0.23
CA ALA A 8 8.87 -12.49 -0.93
C ALA A 8 7.52 -12.67 -0.22
N ILE A 9 7.07 -11.62 0.46
CA ILE A 9 5.71 -11.54 1.00
C ILE A 9 4.76 -11.33 -0.18
N LEU A 10 3.98 -12.36 -0.52
CA LEU A 10 2.94 -12.31 -1.53
C LEU A 10 1.71 -11.58 -0.95
N VAL A 11 1.61 -10.28 -1.21
CA VAL A 11 0.40 -9.51 -0.97
C VAL A 11 -0.67 -9.97 -1.97
N SER A 12 -1.75 -10.55 -1.45
CA SER A 12 -2.85 -11.10 -2.25
C SER A 12 -3.72 -9.98 -2.81
N ALA A 13 -3.89 -9.95 -4.13
CA ALA A 13 -4.74 -9.02 -4.85
C ALA A 13 -6.24 -9.32 -4.63
N PHE A 14 -6.87 -8.64 -3.67
CA PHE A 14 -8.34 -8.60 -3.54
C PHE A 14 -8.90 -7.30 -4.13
N LEU A 15 -8.84 -7.18 -5.47
CA LEU A 15 -9.35 -6.02 -6.24
C LEU A 15 -10.63 -6.33 -7.05
N SER A 16 -11.28 -7.48 -6.88
CA SER A 16 -12.16 -8.03 -7.92
C SER A 16 -13.51 -7.37 -8.13
N VAL A 17 -14.06 -6.60 -7.17
CA VAL A 17 -15.41 -6.00 -7.33
C VAL A 17 -15.35 -4.53 -7.70
N SER A 18 -14.55 -3.72 -6.99
CA SER A 18 -14.42 -2.28 -7.28
C SER A 18 -13.74 -2.03 -8.63
N ALA A 19 -12.76 -2.85 -9.01
CA ALA A 19 -12.11 -2.76 -10.32
C ALA A 19 -13.08 -3.09 -11.47
N ALA A 20 -13.94 -4.10 -11.31
CA ALA A 20 -14.90 -4.49 -12.33
C ALA A 20 -16.00 -3.42 -12.55
N HIS A 21 -16.47 -2.78 -11.47
CA HIS A 21 -17.42 -1.68 -11.58
C HIS A 21 -16.78 -0.42 -12.20
N SER A 22 -15.54 -0.12 -11.81
CA SER A 22 -14.73 0.95 -12.38
C SER A 22 -14.55 0.79 -13.90
N GLU A 23 -14.16 -0.40 -14.34
CA GLU A 23 -13.94 -0.74 -15.75
C GLU A 23 -15.21 -0.50 -16.57
N THR A 24 -16.37 -0.92 -16.04
CA THR A 24 -17.67 -0.74 -16.71
C THR A 24 -18.03 0.75 -16.91
N THR A 25 -17.76 1.62 -15.94
CA THR A 25 -18.10 3.06 -16.07
C THR A 25 -17.27 3.76 -17.14
N ILE A 26 -15.98 3.42 -17.26
CA ILE A 26 -15.09 3.97 -18.28
C ILE A 26 -15.45 3.43 -19.66
N ASP A 27 -15.75 2.13 -19.78
CA ASP A 27 -16.18 1.52 -21.05
C ASP A 27 -17.46 2.16 -21.59
N ASN A 28 -18.44 2.41 -20.72
CA ASN A 28 -19.67 3.12 -21.09
C ASN A 28 -19.36 4.52 -21.63
N LEU A 29 -18.46 5.26 -20.99
CA LEU A 29 -18.06 6.60 -21.44
C LEU A 29 -17.35 6.52 -22.79
N VAL A 30 -16.44 5.57 -22.97
CA VAL A 30 -15.73 5.36 -24.25
C VAL A 30 -16.71 5.05 -25.36
N ASN A 31 -17.64 4.12 -25.14
CA ASN A 31 -18.63 3.70 -26.14
C ASN A 31 -19.55 4.86 -26.54
N ALA A 32 -20.16 5.55 -25.57
CA ALA A 32 -21.05 6.67 -25.86
C ALA A 32 -20.32 7.83 -26.55
N SER A 33 -19.08 8.14 -26.11
CA SER A 33 -18.26 9.18 -26.74
C SER A 33 -17.89 8.83 -28.19
N ARG A 34 -17.55 7.57 -28.47
CA ARG A 34 -17.22 7.10 -29.82
C ARG A 34 -18.42 7.14 -30.76
N THR A 35 -19.62 6.85 -30.27
CA THR A 35 -20.86 7.00 -31.06
C THR A 35 -21.03 8.44 -31.53
N ILE A 36 -20.94 9.42 -30.62
CA ILE A 36 -21.05 10.85 -30.98
C ILE A 36 -19.91 11.26 -31.92
N ALA A 37 -18.67 10.83 -31.65
CA ALA A 37 -17.52 11.15 -32.50
C ALA A 37 -17.66 10.62 -33.93
N ALA A 38 -18.15 9.39 -34.09
CA ALA A 38 -18.41 8.78 -35.39
C ALA A 38 -19.50 9.56 -36.15
N LYS A 39 -20.59 9.94 -35.49
CA LYS A 39 -21.65 10.75 -36.10
C LYS A 39 -21.18 12.14 -36.51
N LEU A 40 -20.32 12.79 -35.70
CA LEU A 40 -19.69 14.05 -36.07
C LEU A 40 -18.81 13.92 -37.32
N GLU A 41 -18.10 12.81 -37.46
CA GLU A 41 -17.29 12.53 -38.65
C GLU A 41 -18.16 12.31 -39.89
N GLN A 42 -19.17 11.44 -39.79
CA GLN A 42 -20.10 11.19 -40.89
C GLN A 42 -20.88 12.45 -41.27
N GLY A 43 -21.27 13.28 -40.29
CA GLY A 43 -21.93 14.56 -40.53
C GLY A 43 -21.07 15.53 -41.34
N ARG A 44 -19.76 15.59 -41.08
CA ARG A 44 -18.83 16.38 -41.92
C ARG A 44 -18.79 15.87 -43.35
N HIS A 45 -18.75 14.55 -43.56
CA HIS A 45 -18.79 13.98 -44.90
C HIS A 45 -20.09 14.30 -45.62
N ALA A 46 -21.23 14.20 -44.92
CA ALA A 46 -22.54 14.56 -45.45
C ALA A 46 -22.60 16.03 -45.87
N VAL A 47 -22.08 16.95 -45.05
CA VAL A 47 -22.04 18.39 -45.35
C VAL A 47 -21.20 18.68 -46.60
N TYR A 48 -19.96 18.19 -46.67
CA TYR A 48 -19.09 18.45 -47.83
C TYR A 48 -19.61 17.80 -49.11
N GLY A 49 -20.17 16.58 -49.01
CA GLY A 49 -20.80 15.91 -50.15
C GLY A 49 -22.04 16.68 -50.64
N ALA A 50 -22.88 17.14 -49.72
CA ALA A 50 -24.06 17.93 -50.02
C ALA A 50 -23.72 19.26 -50.71
N GLU A 51 -22.74 20.00 -50.18
CA GLU A 51 -22.24 21.24 -50.77
C GLU A 51 -21.71 21.01 -52.18
N HIS A 52 -20.89 19.97 -52.37
CA HIS A 52 -20.37 19.62 -53.68
C HIS A 52 -21.48 19.33 -54.69
N TYR A 53 -22.42 18.43 -54.36
CA TYR A 53 -23.50 18.06 -55.27
C TYR A 53 -24.42 19.24 -55.58
N ALA A 54 -24.72 20.11 -54.60
CA ALA A 54 -25.46 21.34 -54.84
C ALA A 54 -24.76 22.25 -55.87
N SER A 55 -23.42 22.34 -55.82
CA SER A 55 -22.63 23.17 -56.75
C SER A 55 -22.64 22.68 -58.20
N VAL A 56 -22.88 21.38 -58.44
CA VAL A 56 -22.88 20.76 -59.76
C VAL A 56 -24.29 20.38 -60.26
N GLY A 57 -25.34 20.84 -59.56
CA GLY A 57 -26.74 20.57 -59.93
C GLY A 57 -27.25 19.17 -59.55
N GLY A 58 -26.54 18.46 -58.67
CA GLY A 58 -27.01 17.22 -58.06
C GLY A 58 -28.09 17.49 -57.01
N ILE A 59 -29.00 16.53 -56.84
CA ILE A 59 -30.08 16.59 -55.84
C ILE A 59 -29.89 15.43 -54.87
N ILE A 60 -29.86 15.74 -53.56
CA ILE A 60 -29.84 14.74 -52.50
C ILE A 60 -31.24 14.13 -52.38
N ASP A 61 -31.33 12.81 -52.36
CA ASP A 61 -32.56 12.14 -51.93
C ASP A 61 -32.66 12.21 -50.41
N TYR A 62 -33.43 13.18 -49.91
CA TYR A 62 -33.62 13.38 -48.49
C TYR A 62 -34.24 12.17 -47.79
N ASN A 63 -35.00 11.33 -48.49
CA ASN A 63 -35.58 10.12 -47.90
C ASN A 63 -34.54 9.00 -47.68
N ALA A 64 -33.35 9.15 -48.26
CA ALA A 64 -32.20 8.27 -48.05
C ALA A 64 -31.22 8.80 -46.99
N VAL A 65 -31.56 9.93 -46.32
CA VAL A 65 -30.83 10.41 -45.15
C VAL A 65 -31.06 9.43 -44.01
N ASP A 66 -29.98 8.78 -43.57
CA ASP A 66 -30.01 7.88 -42.43
C ASP A 66 -29.75 8.68 -41.15
N ASP A 67 -30.84 8.95 -40.42
CA ASP A 67 -30.83 9.65 -39.13
C ASP A 67 -29.95 8.91 -38.09
N GLU A 68 -29.73 7.61 -38.22
CA GLU A 68 -28.86 6.85 -37.31
C GLU A 68 -27.39 7.02 -37.64
N GLN A 69 -27.03 7.37 -38.88
CA GLN A 69 -25.64 7.36 -39.35
C GLN A 69 -24.86 8.64 -39.03
N TYR A 70 -25.50 9.82 -39.09
CA TYR A 70 -24.79 11.10 -38.91
C TYR A 70 -25.58 12.18 -38.18
N ILE A 71 -26.82 11.90 -37.76
CA ILE A 71 -27.57 12.81 -36.89
C ILE A 71 -27.38 12.37 -35.43
N ILE A 72 -26.90 13.31 -34.61
CA ILE A 72 -26.86 13.14 -33.15
C ILE A 72 -28.29 13.30 -32.64
N ASN A 73 -28.85 12.25 -32.08
CA ASN A 73 -30.21 12.22 -31.59
C ASN A 73 -30.25 12.31 -30.05
N SER A 74 -31.46 12.39 -29.49
CA SER A 74 -31.65 12.47 -28.04
C SER A 74 -31.15 11.25 -27.27
N GLY A 75 -31.15 10.07 -27.91
CA GLY A 75 -30.62 8.84 -27.32
C GLY A 75 -29.09 8.87 -27.17
N ASP A 76 -28.37 9.38 -28.18
CA ASP A 76 -26.91 9.54 -28.10
C ASP A 76 -26.51 10.48 -26.97
N ILE A 77 -27.25 11.60 -26.83
CA ILE A 77 -27.02 12.60 -25.78
C ILE A 77 -27.31 12.01 -24.40
N ALA A 78 -28.41 11.26 -24.26
CA ALA A 78 -28.76 10.59 -23.01
C ALA A 78 -27.67 9.57 -22.60
N ALA A 79 -27.27 8.68 -23.52
CA ALA A 79 -26.23 7.68 -23.25
C ALA A 79 -24.89 8.31 -22.85
N TYR A 80 -24.48 9.40 -23.51
CA TYR A 80 -23.26 10.11 -23.16
C TYR A 80 -23.34 10.76 -21.77
N ASN A 81 -24.45 11.45 -21.47
CA ASN A 81 -24.62 12.09 -20.17
C ASN A 81 -24.76 11.09 -19.02
N ASP A 82 -25.42 9.95 -19.26
CA ASP A 82 -25.52 8.85 -18.29
C ASP A 82 -24.15 8.25 -18.00
N ALA A 83 -23.34 8.00 -19.04
CA ALA A 83 -21.98 7.52 -18.88
C ALA A 83 -21.08 8.54 -18.14
N LEU A 84 -21.24 9.83 -18.45
CA LEU A 84 -20.51 10.91 -17.77
C LEU A 84 -20.87 10.98 -16.28
N ASN A 85 -22.15 10.82 -15.93
CA ASN A 85 -22.58 10.74 -14.54
C ASN A 85 -22.05 9.48 -13.85
N GLY A 86 -22.00 8.35 -14.56
CA GLY A 86 -21.38 7.12 -14.07
C GLY A 86 -19.92 7.33 -13.64
N VAL A 87 -19.12 7.98 -14.50
CA VAL A 87 -17.72 8.29 -14.18
C VAL A 87 -17.59 9.30 -13.04
N ARG A 88 -18.44 10.33 -12.99
CA ARG A 88 -18.43 11.33 -11.89
C ARG A 88 -18.70 10.72 -10.52
N ASN A 89 -19.53 9.68 -10.47
CA ASN A 89 -19.94 9.03 -9.22
C ASN A 89 -19.08 7.80 -8.89
N ALA A 90 -18.19 7.38 -9.79
CA ALA A 90 -17.36 6.20 -9.57
C ALA A 90 -16.21 6.53 -8.60
N LEU A 91 -16.03 5.67 -7.60
CA LEU A 91 -14.90 5.76 -6.68
C LEU A 91 -13.77 4.81 -7.13
N TYR A 92 -12.88 5.32 -7.96
CA TYR A 92 -11.78 4.54 -8.54
C TYR A 92 -10.64 4.23 -7.57
N PHE A 93 -10.46 5.12 -6.58
CA PHE A 93 -9.45 4.96 -5.55
C PHE A 93 -10.16 5.12 -4.21
N THR A 94 -10.19 4.04 -3.43
CA THR A 94 -11.01 3.94 -2.21
C THR A 94 -10.17 4.16 -0.95
N THR A 95 -10.85 4.36 0.17
CA THR A 95 -10.23 4.46 1.50
C THR A 95 -9.45 3.20 1.83
N LYS A 96 -9.99 2.02 1.48
CA LYS A 96 -9.29 0.76 1.62
C LYS A 96 -7.94 0.77 0.89
N MET A 97 -7.93 1.21 -0.38
CA MET A 97 -6.70 1.26 -1.18
C MET A 97 -5.68 2.24 -0.59
N LYS A 98 -6.13 3.41 -0.10
CA LYS A 98 -5.24 4.38 0.57
C LYS A 98 -4.65 3.82 1.87
N LEU A 99 -5.44 3.08 2.65
CA LEU A 99 -4.97 2.43 3.88
C LEU A 99 -3.99 1.29 3.59
N GLU A 100 -4.22 0.51 2.52
CA GLU A 100 -3.28 -0.51 2.05
C GLU A 100 -1.96 0.11 1.56
N GLU A 101 -2.00 1.25 0.86
CA GLU A 101 -0.80 2.04 0.51
C GLU A 101 -0.03 2.48 1.79
N LYS A 102 -0.73 2.96 2.82
CA LYS A 102 -0.11 3.34 4.10
C LYS A 102 0.47 2.17 4.87
N TYR A 103 -0.18 1.01 4.82
CA TYR A 103 0.37 -0.23 5.35
C TYR A 103 1.69 -0.59 4.65
N GLU A 104 1.73 -0.54 3.32
CA GLU A 104 2.94 -0.83 2.54
C GLU A 104 4.08 0.15 2.86
N GLU A 105 3.79 1.46 2.94
CA GLU A 105 4.75 2.48 3.37
C GLU A 105 5.35 2.18 4.75
N SER A 106 4.52 1.79 5.73
CA SER A 106 4.98 1.44 7.08
C SER A 106 5.79 0.15 7.08
N MET A 107 5.44 -0.85 6.28
CA MET A 107 6.19 -2.11 6.17
C MET A 107 7.57 -1.91 5.54
N VAL A 108 7.75 -0.94 4.64
CA VAL A 108 9.08 -0.55 4.16
C VAL A 108 9.95 -0.07 5.32
N LYS A 109 9.41 0.79 6.19
CA LYS A 109 10.14 1.27 7.38
C LYS A 109 10.44 0.16 8.39
N VAL A 110 9.54 -0.81 8.55
CA VAL A 110 9.83 -2.03 9.33
C VAL A 110 11.04 -2.75 8.76
N SER A 111 11.08 -2.95 7.44
CA SER A 111 12.22 -3.61 6.78
C SER A 111 13.53 -2.85 6.98
N GLU A 112 13.51 -1.52 6.85
CA GLU A 112 14.69 -0.68 7.08
C GLU A 112 15.18 -0.77 8.53
N ALA A 113 14.28 -0.75 9.50
CA ALA A 113 14.63 -0.90 10.91
C ALA A 113 15.16 -2.31 11.24
N VAL A 114 14.62 -3.36 10.60
CA VAL A 114 15.16 -4.74 10.71
C VAL A 114 16.57 -4.83 10.13
N ASP A 115 16.84 -4.19 8.99
CA ASP A 115 18.19 -4.17 8.42
C ASP A 115 19.19 -3.50 9.38
N ASN A 116 18.80 -2.39 10.00
CA ASN A 116 19.61 -1.72 11.04
C ASN A 116 19.83 -2.62 12.27
N PHE A 117 18.77 -3.29 12.73
CA PHE A 117 18.84 -4.25 13.83
C PHE A 117 19.85 -5.36 13.54
N VAL A 118 19.82 -5.94 12.35
CA VAL A 118 20.74 -7.01 11.95
C VAL A 118 22.18 -6.51 11.94
N VAL A 119 22.44 -5.32 11.38
CA VAL A 119 23.79 -4.73 11.35
C VAL A 119 24.34 -4.51 12.76
N ALA A 120 23.55 -3.91 13.66
CA ALA A 120 23.97 -3.69 15.04
C ALA A 120 24.12 -5.01 15.82
N SER A 121 23.23 -5.98 15.59
CA SER A 121 23.30 -7.31 16.21
C SER A 121 24.58 -8.07 15.84
N VAL A 122 25.01 -8.00 14.58
CA VAL A 122 26.28 -8.62 14.14
C VAL A 122 27.48 -7.98 14.83
N GLN A 123 27.46 -6.68 15.08
CA GLN A 123 28.53 -6.02 15.82
C GLN A 123 28.54 -6.42 17.30
N LEU A 124 27.37 -6.68 17.88
CA LEU A 124 27.23 -7.12 19.27
C LEU A 124 27.44 -8.62 19.46
N SER A 125 27.34 -9.45 18.42
CA SER A 125 27.42 -10.91 18.54
C SER A 125 28.77 -11.40 19.05
N MET A 126 29.83 -10.61 18.90
CA MET A 126 31.16 -10.93 19.43
C MET A 126 31.16 -11.15 20.96
N VAL A 127 30.18 -10.59 21.67
CA VAL A 127 30.00 -10.79 23.12
C VAL A 127 29.72 -12.26 23.46
N GLU A 128 29.03 -12.99 22.58
CA GLU A 128 28.76 -14.42 22.77
C GLU A 128 30.06 -15.23 22.73
N GLU A 129 30.93 -14.96 21.76
CA GLU A 129 32.25 -15.63 21.67
C GLU A 129 33.14 -15.29 22.88
N VAL A 130 33.14 -14.03 23.35
CA VAL A 130 33.85 -13.64 24.57
C VAL A 130 33.32 -14.42 25.78
N ALA A 131 32.00 -14.56 25.90
CA ALA A 131 31.38 -15.30 26.99
C ALA A 131 31.79 -16.79 26.95
N GLU A 132 31.76 -17.43 25.79
CA GLU A 132 32.16 -18.85 25.64
C GLU A 132 33.61 -19.09 26.10
N VAL A 133 34.57 -18.27 25.67
CA VAL A 133 35.98 -18.42 26.07
C VAL A 133 36.17 -18.12 27.56
N ALA A 134 35.45 -17.13 28.10
CA ALA A 134 35.49 -16.78 29.51
C ALA A 134 34.86 -17.85 30.42
N GLU A 135 33.77 -18.49 29.99
CA GLU A 135 33.10 -19.58 30.70
C GLU A 135 34.04 -20.79 30.86
N VAL A 136 34.74 -21.20 29.80
CA VAL A 136 35.74 -22.28 29.88
C VAL A 136 36.80 -21.95 30.94
N ALA A 137 37.35 -20.74 30.92
CA ALA A 137 38.35 -20.32 31.89
C ALA A 137 37.80 -20.25 33.34
N GLN A 138 36.53 -19.87 33.50
CA GLN A 138 35.84 -19.86 34.79
C GLN A 138 35.67 -21.29 35.34
N GLU A 139 35.23 -22.23 34.50
CA GLU A 139 34.95 -23.61 34.89
C GLU A 139 36.22 -24.40 35.26
N THR A 140 37.31 -24.24 34.49
CA THR A 140 38.55 -24.98 34.73
C THR A 140 39.44 -24.36 35.80
N ASN A 141 39.31 -23.03 36.01
CA ASN A 141 40.18 -22.22 36.86
C ASN A 141 41.68 -22.43 36.57
N ASN A 142 42.01 -22.69 35.30
CA ASN A 142 43.37 -22.94 34.84
C ASN A 142 44.00 -21.67 34.24
N VAL A 143 45.24 -21.39 34.61
CA VAL A 143 46.01 -20.23 34.10
C VAL A 143 46.14 -20.26 32.57
N ALA A 144 46.21 -21.44 31.96
CA ALA A 144 46.27 -21.55 30.49
C ALA A 144 45.00 -21.00 29.82
N ASP A 145 43.83 -21.37 30.33
CA ASP A 145 42.54 -20.93 29.78
C ASP A 145 42.28 -19.44 30.09
N GLN A 146 42.72 -18.95 31.25
CA GLN A 146 42.71 -17.52 31.58
C GLN A 146 43.60 -16.70 30.62
N THR A 147 44.76 -17.25 30.23
CA THR A 147 45.63 -16.62 29.22
C THR A 147 44.96 -16.61 27.84
N ALA A 148 44.21 -17.66 27.49
CA ALA A 148 43.47 -17.71 26.24
C ALA A 148 42.38 -16.63 26.15
N VAL A 149 41.70 -16.31 27.26
CA VAL A 149 40.78 -15.16 27.33
C VAL A 149 41.51 -13.85 27.05
N GLN A 150 42.69 -13.64 27.66
CA GLN A 150 43.50 -12.44 27.43
C GLN A 150 43.90 -12.31 25.95
N GLU A 151 44.40 -13.39 25.35
CA GLU A 151 44.76 -13.40 23.94
C GLU A 151 43.55 -13.13 23.04
N PHE A 152 42.39 -13.72 23.35
CA PHE A 152 41.17 -13.49 22.59
C PHE A 152 40.75 -12.01 22.60
N VAL A 153 40.77 -11.37 23.77
CA VAL A 153 40.43 -9.94 23.93
C VAL A 153 41.47 -9.02 23.28
N GLU A 154 42.75 -9.38 23.27
CA GLU A 154 43.81 -8.59 22.65
C GLU A 154 43.79 -8.68 21.11
N VAL A 155 43.44 -9.85 20.57
CA VAL A 155 43.44 -10.11 19.12
C VAL A 155 42.15 -9.67 18.45
N ASN A 156 41.01 -9.81 19.13
CA ASN A 156 39.70 -9.45 18.60
C ASN A 156 39.29 -8.07 19.13
N ASP A 157 38.79 -7.18 18.28
CA ASP A 157 38.21 -5.90 18.70
C ASP A 157 36.85 -6.14 19.35
N VAL A 158 36.88 -6.58 20.62
CA VAL A 158 35.70 -7.00 21.39
C VAL A 158 35.08 -5.85 22.21
N GLU A 159 35.65 -4.65 22.11
CA GLU A 159 35.12 -3.48 22.84
C GLU A 159 33.82 -3.00 22.20
N ILE A 160 32.74 -2.98 22.99
CA ILE A 160 31.44 -2.48 22.53
C ILE A 160 31.44 -0.95 22.54
N LYS A 161 31.11 -0.37 21.40
CA LYS A 161 30.87 1.07 21.28
C LYS A 161 29.48 1.42 21.77
N GLN A 162 29.37 2.51 22.53
CA GLN A 162 28.08 3.04 22.98
C GLN A 162 27.14 3.34 21.81
N GLU A 163 27.69 3.77 20.66
CA GLU A 163 26.95 4.03 19.43
C GLU A 163 26.23 2.77 18.91
N THR A 164 26.91 1.62 18.85
CA THR A 164 26.31 0.34 18.44
C THR A 164 25.14 -0.08 19.34
N VAL A 165 25.26 0.14 20.66
CA VAL A 165 24.16 -0.16 21.60
C VAL A 165 22.97 0.77 21.37
N VAL A 166 23.23 2.05 21.07
CA VAL A 166 22.17 3.00 20.73
C VAL A 166 21.48 2.60 19.42
N GLU A 167 22.23 2.23 18.39
CA GLU A 167 21.69 1.76 17.11
C GLU A 167 20.82 0.50 17.29
N TYR A 168 21.30 -0.48 18.06
CA TYR A 168 20.55 -1.69 18.38
C TYR A 168 19.21 -1.38 19.07
N ASN A 169 19.24 -0.59 20.15
CA ASN A 169 18.02 -0.26 20.90
C ASN A 169 17.05 0.59 20.07
N GLN A 170 17.56 1.58 19.33
CA GLN A 170 16.77 2.43 18.45
C GLN A 170 16.08 1.61 17.36
N SER A 171 16.79 0.63 16.77
CA SER A 171 16.20 -0.25 15.75
C SER A 171 15.01 -1.07 16.29
N LEU A 172 15.08 -1.56 17.53
CA LEU A 172 13.98 -2.27 18.18
C LEU A 172 12.76 -1.36 18.40
N GLU A 173 12.99 -0.13 18.85
CA GLU A 173 11.91 0.86 19.01
C GLU A 173 11.27 1.21 17.66
N GLU A 174 12.08 1.41 16.62
CA GLU A 174 11.60 1.68 15.26
C GLU A 174 10.81 0.52 14.67
N ILE A 175 11.28 -0.72 14.83
CA ILE A 175 10.53 -1.93 14.44
C ILE A 175 9.15 -1.92 15.12
N ALA A 176 9.11 -1.73 16.44
CA ALA A 176 7.87 -1.76 17.20
C ALA A 176 6.88 -0.67 16.76
N VAL A 177 7.36 0.56 16.58
CA VAL A 177 6.53 1.71 16.16
C VAL A 177 6.02 1.52 14.73
N ASN A 178 6.90 1.19 13.78
CA ASN A 178 6.53 1.04 12.38
C ASN A 178 5.62 -0.18 12.15
N ALA A 179 5.86 -1.30 12.86
CA ALA A 179 5.04 -2.50 12.76
C ALA A 179 3.64 -2.26 13.34
N ARG A 180 3.54 -1.52 14.45
CA ARG A 180 2.25 -1.10 15.00
C ARG A 180 1.47 -0.25 14.01
N ASP A 181 2.12 0.76 13.41
CA ASP A 181 1.45 1.65 12.45
C ASP A 181 1.02 0.88 11.19
N ALA A 182 1.85 -0.05 10.70
CA ALA A 182 1.47 -0.98 9.63
C ALA A 182 0.22 -1.80 10.02
N GLY A 183 0.26 -2.44 11.19
CA GLY A 183 -0.86 -3.22 11.72
C GLY A 183 -2.15 -2.40 11.81
N ALA A 184 -2.06 -1.16 12.31
CA ALA A 184 -3.21 -0.26 12.43
C ALA A 184 -3.84 0.09 11.07
N PHE A 185 -3.03 0.45 10.07
CA PHE A 185 -3.54 0.75 8.73
C PHE A 185 -4.16 -0.49 8.05
N LEU A 186 -3.55 -1.67 8.22
CA LEU A 186 -4.09 -2.92 7.67
C LEU A 186 -5.38 -3.37 8.37
N ALA A 187 -5.50 -3.16 9.68
CA ALA A 187 -6.73 -3.42 10.41
C ALA A 187 -7.85 -2.45 9.96
N ALA A 188 -7.54 -1.16 9.84
CA ALA A 188 -8.47 -0.15 9.33
C ALA A 188 -8.94 -0.47 7.90
N SER A 189 -8.06 -0.95 7.02
CA SER A 189 -8.43 -1.27 5.62
C SER A 189 -9.43 -2.43 5.51
N LYS A 190 -9.45 -3.30 6.52
CA LYS A 190 -10.40 -4.41 6.66
C LYS A 190 -11.70 -4.03 7.36
N ASN A 191 -11.78 -2.84 7.95
CA ASN A 191 -12.98 -2.34 8.60
C ASN A 191 -13.94 -1.76 7.56
N GLU A 192 -14.95 -2.56 7.16
CA GLU A 192 -15.94 -2.18 6.13
C GLU A 192 -16.73 -0.93 6.51
N GLN A 193 -17.07 -0.75 7.78
CA GLN A 193 -17.81 0.43 8.24
C GLN A 193 -16.97 1.69 8.11
N LEU A 194 -15.71 1.65 8.55
CA LEU A 194 -14.75 2.76 8.47
C LEU A 194 -14.50 3.16 7.02
N THR A 195 -14.18 2.18 6.19
CA THR A 195 -13.85 2.40 4.77
C THR A 195 -15.06 2.94 4.01
N SER A 196 -16.24 2.34 4.19
CA SER A 196 -17.47 2.81 3.51
C SER A 196 -17.89 4.21 3.97
N LEU A 197 -17.76 4.53 5.26
CA LEU A 197 -18.12 5.87 5.77
C LEU A 197 -17.18 6.95 5.22
N SER A 198 -15.89 6.64 5.13
CA SER A 198 -14.87 7.55 4.58
C SER A 198 -15.06 7.74 3.07
N ASP A 199 -15.36 6.67 2.34
CA ASP A 199 -15.67 6.69 0.92
C ASP A 199 -16.93 7.52 0.62
N GLN A 200 -17.98 7.34 1.42
CA GLN A 200 -19.19 8.16 1.32
C GLN A 200 -18.90 9.63 1.63
N HIS A 201 -18.13 9.91 2.68
CA HIS A 201 -17.73 11.27 3.02
C HIS A 201 -16.96 11.92 1.86
N ALA A 202 -16.01 11.19 1.24
CA ALA A 202 -15.29 11.70 0.09
C ALA A 202 -16.26 12.05 -1.06
N GLN A 203 -17.21 11.17 -1.38
CA GLN A 203 -18.20 11.40 -2.44
C GLN A 203 -19.13 12.59 -2.14
N ASP A 204 -19.66 12.70 -0.92
CA ASP A 204 -20.61 13.74 -0.52
C ASP A 204 -20.02 15.16 -0.67
N TYR A 205 -18.71 15.29 -0.47
CA TYR A 205 -17.99 16.57 -0.58
C TYR A 205 -17.19 16.70 -1.88
N GLY A 206 -17.32 15.77 -2.82
CA GLY A 206 -16.59 15.79 -4.09
C GLY A 206 -15.07 15.71 -3.93
N ASN A 207 -14.60 15.09 -2.84
CA ASN A 207 -13.20 14.89 -2.52
C ASN A 207 -12.67 13.58 -3.12
N SER A 208 -11.37 13.55 -3.41
CA SER A 208 -10.70 12.34 -3.86
C SER A 208 -9.88 11.71 -2.74
N MET A 209 -9.99 10.39 -2.57
CA MET A 209 -9.10 9.65 -1.65
C MET A 209 -7.63 9.71 -2.08
N ALA A 210 -7.35 9.95 -3.37
CA ALA A 210 -5.98 10.10 -3.83
C ALA A 210 -5.30 11.37 -3.27
N GLU A 211 -6.09 12.38 -2.91
CA GLU A 211 -5.63 13.65 -2.36
C GLU A 211 -5.74 13.69 -0.81
N ALA A 212 -6.25 12.62 -0.21
CA ALA A 212 -6.41 12.53 1.24
C ALA A 212 -5.06 12.33 1.94
N SER A 213 -4.88 13.04 3.05
CA SER A 213 -3.84 12.77 4.04
C SER A 213 -4.40 11.83 5.11
N MET A 214 -3.64 10.80 5.48
CA MET A 214 -4.01 9.84 6.52
C MET A 214 -2.92 9.76 7.58
N SER A 215 -3.32 9.75 8.84
CA SER A 215 -2.43 9.59 9.99
C SER A 215 -3.07 8.74 11.07
N TYR A 216 -2.26 7.97 11.80
CA TYR A 216 -2.67 7.21 12.96
C TYR A 216 -1.92 7.71 14.20
N SER A 217 -2.64 7.88 15.32
CA SER A 217 -2.08 8.19 16.64
C SER A 217 -2.35 7.05 17.60
N ALA A 218 -1.31 6.28 17.92
CA ALA A 218 -1.43 5.17 18.88
C ALA A 218 -1.71 5.62 20.32
N THR A 219 -1.26 6.83 20.70
CA THR A 219 -1.50 7.36 22.06
C THR A 219 -2.98 7.61 22.32
N SER A 220 -3.72 8.02 21.29
CA SER A 220 -5.15 8.36 21.41
C SER A 220 -6.05 7.35 20.70
N ASP A 221 -5.48 6.29 20.11
CA ASP A 221 -6.11 5.36 19.18
C ASP A 221 -7.02 6.07 18.15
N VAL A 222 -6.42 6.97 17.37
CA VAL A 222 -7.15 7.78 16.37
C VAL A 222 -6.57 7.59 14.99
N LEU A 223 -7.39 7.13 14.04
CA LEU A 223 -7.14 7.28 12.62
C LEU A 223 -7.83 8.55 12.12
N SER A 224 -7.07 9.46 11.52
CA SER A 224 -7.58 10.69 10.92
C SER A 224 -7.37 10.68 9.40
N ILE A 225 -8.40 11.11 8.68
CA ILE A 225 -8.38 11.33 7.24
C ILE A 225 -8.75 12.79 6.99
N GLU A 226 -7.91 13.50 6.26
CA GLU A 226 -8.06 14.93 5.98
C GLU A 226 -7.92 15.21 4.49
N TRP A 227 -8.73 16.13 3.96
CA TRP A 227 -8.65 16.62 2.58
C TRP A 227 -8.32 18.12 2.56
N ALA A 228 -7.60 18.57 1.53
CA ALA A 228 -7.08 19.94 1.44
C ALA A 228 -8.16 21.03 1.24
N THR A 229 -9.37 20.65 0.82
CA THR A 229 -10.50 21.55 0.57
C THR A 229 -11.29 21.81 1.87
N ASN A 230 -11.61 23.08 2.13
CA ASN A 230 -12.18 23.60 3.38
C ASN A 230 -13.19 22.68 4.11
N ILE A 231 -12.68 21.97 5.13
CA ILE A 231 -13.40 21.35 6.26
C ILE A 231 -14.00 19.96 6.00
N GLY A 232 -13.29 19.10 5.26
CA GLY A 232 -13.53 17.65 5.31
C GLY A 232 -12.47 16.98 6.19
N SER A 233 -12.83 16.52 7.38
CA SER A 233 -12.00 15.57 8.13
C SER A 233 -12.90 14.55 8.79
N ILE A 234 -12.45 13.30 8.81
CA ILE A 234 -13.11 12.23 9.55
C ILE A 234 -12.07 11.54 10.41
N SER A 235 -12.47 11.24 11.64
CA SER A 235 -11.63 10.53 12.60
C SER A 235 -12.37 9.34 13.17
N PHE A 236 -11.64 8.25 13.32
CA PHE A 236 -12.11 7.01 13.90
C PHE A 236 -11.33 6.75 15.18
N HIS A 237 -12.07 6.42 16.23
CA HIS A 237 -11.54 6.14 17.55
C HIS A 237 -11.80 4.68 17.89
N ASP A 238 -10.96 4.11 18.75
CA ASP A 238 -11.23 2.81 19.38
C ASP A 238 -11.42 1.67 18.35
N PHE A 239 -10.86 1.81 17.14
CA PHE A 239 -11.09 0.86 16.04
C PHE A 239 -10.19 -0.38 16.13
N LEU A 240 -9.22 -0.39 17.05
CA LEU A 240 -8.23 -1.46 17.23
C LEU A 240 -8.43 -2.28 18.51
N GLN A 241 -9.54 -2.09 19.25
CA GLN A 241 -9.72 -2.72 20.57
C GLN A 241 -9.61 -4.27 20.57
N GLY A 242 -9.75 -4.94 19.42
CA GLY A 242 -9.57 -6.38 19.26
C GLY A 242 -8.26 -6.82 18.61
N ASP A 243 -7.41 -5.89 18.17
CA ASP A 243 -6.26 -6.16 17.30
C ASP A 243 -4.90 -6.04 18.02
N TYR A 244 -4.89 -5.57 19.28
CA TYR A 244 -3.66 -5.47 20.07
C TYR A 244 -3.12 -6.85 20.45
N VAL A 245 -1.83 -7.05 20.19
CA VAL A 245 -1.05 -8.21 20.65
C VAL A 245 -0.06 -7.76 21.73
N SER A 246 0.13 -8.59 22.74
CA SER A 246 1.09 -8.32 23.82
C SER A 246 2.53 -8.61 23.40
N ALA A 247 3.49 -8.01 24.10
CA ALA A 247 4.91 -8.28 23.87
C ALA A 247 5.26 -9.77 24.07
N ALA A 248 4.58 -10.46 24.99
CA ALA A 248 4.74 -11.89 25.21
C ALA A 248 4.25 -12.72 24.01
N GLU A 249 3.13 -12.34 23.39
CA GLU A 249 2.64 -12.97 22.16
C GLU A 249 3.60 -12.73 20.99
N VAL A 250 4.09 -11.50 20.83
CA VAL A 250 5.08 -11.18 19.79
C VAL A 250 6.35 -12.01 19.94
N LEU A 251 6.87 -12.12 21.17
CA LEU A 251 8.05 -12.94 21.44
C LEU A 251 7.79 -14.42 21.16
N GLY A 252 6.68 -14.97 21.68
CA GLY A 252 6.33 -16.37 21.50
C GLY A 252 6.11 -16.75 20.02
N GLU A 253 5.49 -15.86 19.24
CA GLU A 253 5.34 -16.05 17.80
C GLU A 253 6.70 -16.00 17.09
N GLY A 254 7.57 -15.06 17.48
CA GLY A 254 8.93 -14.96 16.96
C GLY A 254 9.77 -16.21 17.22
N GLU A 255 9.69 -16.78 18.44
CA GLU A 255 10.35 -18.03 18.81
C GLU A 255 9.86 -19.21 17.97
N ALA A 256 8.54 -19.32 17.74
CA ALA A 256 7.96 -20.38 16.92
C ALA A 256 8.43 -20.28 15.46
N ILE A 257 8.39 -19.08 14.86
CA ILE A 257 8.87 -18.83 13.50
C ILE A 257 10.36 -19.18 13.38
N TYR A 258 11.16 -18.78 14.38
CA TYR A 258 12.60 -19.04 14.38
C TYR A 258 12.92 -20.54 14.48
N ALA A 259 12.22 -21.28 15.36
CA ALA A 259 12.38 -22.72 15.49
C ALA A 259 12.04 -23.47 14.19
N ASP A 260 10.96 -23.08 13.51
CA ASP A 260 10.57 -23.65 12.22
C ASP A 260 11.64 -23.41 11.15
N GLN A 261 12.19 -22.19 11.08
CA GLN A 261 13.25 -21.86 10.12
C GLN A 261 14.52 -22.68 10.35
N GLN A 262 14.89 -22.96 11.60
CA GLN A 262 16.02 -23.83 11.91
C GLN A 262 15.77 -25.27 11.45
N ALA A 263 14.57 -25.81 11.65
CA ALA A 263 14.24 -27.18 11.24
C ALA A 263 14.41 -27.41 9.72
N TYR A 264 14.15 -26.39 8.90
CA TYR A 264 14.37 -26.44 7.43
C TYR A 264 15.85 -26.35 7.02
N MET A 265 16.74 -25.82 7.87
CA MET A 265 18.16 -25.66 7.56
C MET A 265 18.97 -26.95 7.78
N TYR A 266 18.40 -27.93 8.48
CA TYR A 266 19.02 -29.23 8.80
C TYR A 266 18.37 -30.42 8.06
N GLN A 267 17.48 -30.16 7.09
CA GLN A 267 16.99 -31.14 6.11
C GLN A 267 17.70 -30.98 4.76
#